data_AF-A0A9D0J528-F1
#
_entry.id   AF-A0A9D0J528-F1
#
_cell.length_a   1.000
_cell.length_b   1.000
_cell.length_c   1.000
_cell.angle_alpha   90.00
_cell.angle_beta   90.00
_cell.angle_gamma   90.00
#
_symmetry.space_group_name_H-M   'P 1'
#
loop_
_entity.id
_entity.type
_entity.pdbx_description
1 polymer ?
#
loop_
_entity_poly.entity_id
_entity_poly.type
_entity_poly.pdbx_seq_one_letter_code
_entity_poly.pdbx_strand_id
1 'polypeptide(L)'
;MVPNALKLWLAGSLVAAATLAASTEDNMAQSLMKLRAEVEKLNTQITDERDETKAQMRSLILEKNELDATIGREDLKIKQLEQEIAKVKKEIATASKNSEGIKPVVVKAVADLKARIENEIPFKTSERLADVTRIEQQMNEGLITPQKALAQVWNSYADEIRM
;
A
#
# COMPACT_ATOMS: atom_id res chain seq x y z
N MET A 1 -80.79 21.28 -72.29
CA MET A 1 -80.19 22.47 -71.66
C MET A 1 -80.59 22.49 -70.20
N VAL A 2 -79.68 22.96 -69.32
CA VAL A 2 -79.67 22.93 -67.82
C VAL A 2 -79.16 21.59 -67.23
N PRO A 3 -78.13 21.59 -66.35
CA PRO A 3 -76.84 22.29 -66.48
C PRO A 3 -75.64 21.34 -66.22
N ASN A 4 -74.50 21.58 -66.89
CA ASN A 4 -73.21 20.91 -66.62
C ASN A 4 -72.67 21.14 -65.19
N ALA A 5 -73.34 21.94 -64.36
CA ALA A 5 -72.95 22.27 -63.00
C ALA A 5 -73.12 21.11 -61.99
N LEU A 6 -74.09 20.20 -62.22
CA LEU A 6 -74.37 19.13 -61.24
C LEU A 6 -73.35 17.97 -61.29
N LYS A 7 -72.77 17.69 -62.47
CA LYS A 7 -71.71 16.66 -62.63
C LYS A 7 -70.35 17.12 -62.10
N LEU A 8 -70.11 18.44 -62.07
CA LEU A 8 -68.88 19.04 -61.52
C LEU A 8 -68.84 19.01 -59.99
N TRP A 9 -69.99 18.97 -59.31
CA TRP A 9 -70.04 18.99 -57.84
C TRP A 9 -69.81 17.61 -57.21
N LEU A 10 -70.29 16.53 -57.85
CA LEU A 10 -70.04 15.16 -57.39
C LEU A 10 -68.58 14.70 -57.62
N ALA A 11 -67.92 15.18 -58.68
CA ALA A 11 -66.51 14.89 -58.93
C ALA A 11 -65.57 15.66 -57.97
N GLY A 12 -65.95 16.87 -57.54
CA GLY A 12 -65.17 17.66 -56.57
C GLY A 12 -65.18 17.08 -55.15
N SER A 13 -66.29 16.47 -54.73
CA SER A 13 -66.40 15.87 -53.38
C SER A 13 -65.64 14.55 -53.22
N LEU A 14 -65.43 13.79 -54.30
CA LEU A 14 -64.67 12.53 -54.24
C LEU A 14 -63.15 12.76 -54.19
N VAL A 15 -62.65 13.84 -54.79
CA VAL A 15 -61.23 14.21 -54.79
C VAL A 15 -60.79 14.81 -53.45
N ALA A 16 -61.65 15.57 -52.77
CA ALA A 16 -61.36 16.12 -51.44
C ALA A 16 -61.27 15.04 -50.35
N ALA A 17 -62.09 13.99 -50.41
CA ALA A 17 -62.01 12.86 -49.47
C ALA A 17 -60.74 12.02 -49.69
N ALA A 18 -60.29 11.88 -50.94
CA ALA A 18 -59.05 11.16 -51.27
C ALA A 18 -57.78 11.92 -50.83
N THR A 19 -57.77 13.26 -50.92
CA THR A 19 -56.63 14.06 -50.43
C THR A 19 -56.54 14.13 -48.90
N LEU A 20 -57.68 14.07 -48.19
CA LEU A 20 -57.74 13.97 -46.73
C LEU A 20 -57.33 12.58 -46.20
N ALA A 21 -57.70 11.50 -46.90
CA ALA A 21 -57.24 10.15 -46.56
C ALA A 21 -55.73 9.97 -46.82
N ALA A 22 -55.24 10.46 -47.96
CA ALA A 22 -53.82 10.40 -48.31
C ALA A 22 -52.92 11.23 -47.37
N SER A 23 -53.37 12.39 -46.91
CA SER A 23 -52.60 13.22 -45.97
C SER A 23 -52.50 12.61 -44.57
N THR A 24 -53.51 11.84 -44.14
CA THR A 24 -53.49 11.11 -42.86
C THR A 24 -52.53 9.91 -42.92
N GLU A 25 -52.49 9.21 -44.05
CA GLU A 25 -51.58 8.09 -44.30
C GLU A 25 -50.12 8.55 -44.41
N ASP A 26 -49.87 9.68 -45.07
CA ASP A 26 -48.53 10.30 -45.16
C ASP A 26 -48.01 10.77 -43.78
N ASN A 27 -48.88 11.32 -42.93
CA ASN A 27 -48.52 11.72 -41.56
C ASN A 27 -48.19 10.49 -40.67
N MET A 28 -48.92 9.39 -40.81
CA MET A 28 -48.60 8.13 -40.13
C MET A 28 -47.29 7.51 -40.64
N ALA A 29 -47.05 7.54 -41.95
CA ALA A 29 -45.80 7.07 -42.54
C ALA A 29 -44.59 7.87 -42.04
N GLN A 30 -44.70 9.20 -41.98
CA GLN A 30 -43.67 10.09 -41.42
C GLN A 30 -43.42 9.81 -39.93
N SER A 31 -44.49 9.58 -39.15
CA SER A 31 -44.38 9.23 -37.73
C SER A 31 -43.69 7.88 -37.52
N LEU A 32 -43.98 6.88 -38.35
CA LEU A 32 -43.33 5.57 -38.33
C LEU A 32 -41.84 5.66 -38.68
N MET A 33 -41.50 6.46 -39.71
CA MET A 33 -40.10 6.70 -40.08
C MET A 33 -39.32 7.39 -38.94
N LYS A 34 -39.94 8.37 -38.27
CA LYS A 34 -39.37 9.03 -37.10
C LYS A 34 -39.15 8.04 -35.95
N LEU A 35 -40.14 7.23 -35.61
CA LEU A 35 -40.03 6.23 -34.56
C LEU A 35 -38.93 5.20 -34.88
N ARG A 36 -38.81 4.79 -36.15
CA ARG A 36 -37.74 3.89 -36.61
C ARG A 36 -36.36 4.52 -36.47
N ALA A 37 -36.22 5.80 -36.82
CA ALA A 37 -34.96 6.53 -36.64
C ALA A 37 -34.60 6.69 -35.16
N GLU A 38 -35.59 6.92 -34.28
CA GLU A 38 -35.40 6.99 -32.83
C GLU A 38 -35.01 5.63 -32.23
N VAL A 39 -35.63 4.54 -32.66
CA VAL A 39 -35.27 3.17 -32.25
C VAL A 39 -33.86 2.81 -32.70
N GLU A 40 -33.49 3.14 -33.95
CA GLU A 40 -32.14 2.89 -34.45
C GLU A 40 -31.11 3.67 -33.64
N LYS A 41 -31.37 4.96 -33.38
CA LYS A 41 -30.51 5.80 -32.54
C LYS A 41 -30.35 5.22 -31.14
N LEU A 42 -31.45 4.80 -30.50
CA LEU A 42 -31.42 4.22 -29.17
C LEU A 42 -30.65 2.89 -29.15
N ASN A 43 -30.81 2.06 -30.19
CA ASN A 43 -30.09 0.80 -30.31
C ASN A 43 -28.57 0.99 -30.47
N THR A 44 -28.16 2.02 -31.23
CA THR A 44 -26.75 2.44 -31.32
C THR A 44 -26.24 2.89 -29.95
N GLN A 45 -26.96 3.77 -29.26
CA GLN A 45 -26.58 4.24 -27.92
C GLN A 45 -26.42 3.10 -26.92
N ILE A 46 -27.38 2.16 -26.89
CA ILE A 46 -27.31 0.96 -26.04
C ILE A 46 -26.08 0.12 -26.38
N THR A 47 -25.73 0.02 -27.67
CA THR A 47 -24.55 -0.75 -28.09
C THR A 47 -23.26 -0.06 -27.66
N ASP A 48 -23.17 1.26 -27.84
CA ASP A 48 -22.02 2.07 -27.44
C ASP A 48 -21.80 2.02 -25.92
N GLU A 49 -22.85 2.24 -25.12
CA GLU A 49 -22.79 2.17 -23.64
C GLU A 49 -22.40 0.77 -23.15
N ARG A 50 -22.92 -0.28 -23.79
CA ARG A 50 -22.58 -1.66 -23.47
C ARG A 50 -21.10 -1.93 -23.75
N ASP A 51 -20.58 -1.44 -24.87
CA ASP A 51 -19.20 -1.66 -25.26
C ASP A 51 -18.23 -0.82 -24.40
N GLU A 52 -18.62 0.40 -24.02
CA GLU A 52 -17.90 1.20 -23.01
C GLU A 52 -17.85 0.47 -21.66
N THR A 53 -19.00 0.00 -21.15
CA THR A 53 -19.07 -0.73 -19.87
C THR A 53 -18.22 -1.99 -19.91
N LYS A 54 -18.23 -2.75 -21.01
CA LYS A 54 -17.35 -3.91 -21.19
C LYS A 54 -15.88 -3.52 -21.17
N ALA A 55 -15.50 -2.42 -21.80
CA ALA A 55 -14.13 -1.93 -21.80
C ALA A 55 -13.69 -1.53 -20.38
N GLN A 56 -14.52 -0.78 -19.65
CA GLN A 56 -14.28 -0.43 -18.25
C GLN A 56 -14.13 -1.68 -17.36
N MET A 57 -15.04 -2.64 -17.50
CA MET A 57 -14.99 -3.89 -16.73
C MET A 57 -13.72 -4.69 -17.01
N ARG A 58 -13.28 -4.78 -18.27
CA ARG A 58 -12.01 -5.43 -18.63
C ARG A 58 -10.81 -4.73 -17.99
N SER A 59 -10.79 -3.40 -17.98
CA SER A 59 -9.74 -2.62 -17.33
C SER A 59 -9.69 -2.88 -15.83
N LEU A 60 -10.85 -2.85 -15.15
CA LEU A 60 -10.94 -3.11 -13.71
C LEU A 60 -10.52 -4.55 -13.35
N ILE A 61 -10.85 -5.54 -14.19
CA ILE A 61 -10.40 -6.91 -13.98
C ILE A 61 -8.87 -7.00 -14.10
N LEU A 62 -8.27 -6.32 -15.07
CA LEU A 62 -6.81 -6.30 -15.23
C LEU A 62 -6.13 -5.64 -14.02
N GLU A 63 -6.64 -4.47 -13.59
CA GLU A 63 -6.14 -3.77 -12.42
C GLU A 63 -6.26 -4.63 -11.15
N LYS A 64 -7.42 -5.26 -10.96
CA LYS A 64 -7.65 -6.19 -9.85
C LYS A 64 -6.64 -7.34 -9.85
N ASN A 65 -6.42 -7.97 -10.99
CA ASN A 65 -5.49 -9.10 -11.10
C ASN A 65 -4.05 -8.68 -10.80
N GLU A 66 -3.63 -7.48 -11.23
CA GLU A 66 -2.30 -6.94 -10.90
C GLU A 66 -2.16 -6.64 -9.40
N LEU A 67 -3.21 -6.09 -8.78
CA LEU A 67 -3.23 -5.87 -7.33
C LEU A 67 -3.17 -7.19 -6.56
N ASP A 68 -3.94 -8.21 -6.97
CA ASP A 68 -3.92 -9.53 -6.35
C ASP A 68 -2.52 -10.18 -6.46
N ALA A 69 -1.86 -10.04 -7.62
CA ALA A 69 -0.47 -10.50 -7.80
C ALA A 69 0.52 -9.73 -6.91
N THR A 70 0.32 -8.42 -6.73
CA THR A 70 1.15 -7.58 -5.87
C THR A 70 1.00 -7.96 -4.40
N ILE A 71 -0.23 -8.18 -3.93
CA ILE A 71 -0.51 -8.65 -2.57
C ILE A 71 0.22 -9.97 -2.31
N GLY A 72 0.13 -10.93 -3.24
CA GLY A 72 0.82 -12.22 -3.12
C GLY A 72 2.35 -12.08 -3.00
N ARG A 73 2.96 -11.14 -3.73
CA ARG A 73 4.40 -10.86 -3.64
C ARG A 73 4.79 -10.26 -2.29
N GLU A 74 4.03 -9.28 -1.80
CA GLU A 74 4.29 -8.63 -0.51
C GLU A 74 4.09 -9.61 0.66
N ASP A 75 3.07 -10.48 0.60
CA ASP A 75 2.86 -11.52 1.61
C ASP A 75 4.06 -12.49 1.72
N LEU A 76 4.64 -12.89 0.58
CA LEU A 76 5.85 -13.72 0.57
C LEU A 76 7.04 -12.98 1.19
N LYS A 77 7.18 -11.69 0.89
CA LYS A 77 8.25 -10.85 1.44
C LYS A 77 8.10 -10.68 2.95
N ILE A 78 6.88 -10.48 3.46
CA ILE A 78 6.60 -10.44 4.90
C ILE A 78 7.05 -11.73 5.56
N LYS A 79 6.67 -12.89 5.01
CA LYS A 79 7.07 -14.20 5.56
C LYS A 79 8.59 -14.40 5.58
N GLN A 80 9.30 -13.94 4.53
CA GLN A 80 10.76 -13.98 4.48
C GLN A 80 11.39 -13.09 5.56
N LEU A 81 10.89 -11.85 5.72
CA LEU A 81 11.37 -10.93 6.76
C LEU A 81 11.12 -11.46 8.16
N GLU A 82 9.97 -12.10 8.41
CA GLU A 82 9.69 -12.75 9.70
C GLU A 82 10.68 -13.87 10.01
N GLN A 83 11.04 -14.68 9.00
CA GLN A 83 12.06 -15.74 9.14
C GLN A 83 13.45 -15.16 9.42
N GLU A 84 13.82 -14.08 8.75
CA GLU A 84 15.09 -13.37 8.99
C GLU A 84 15.13 -12.79 10.40
N ILE A 85 14.06 -12.12 10.85
CA ILE A 85 13.94 -11.62 12.23
C ILE A 85 14.09 -12.75 13.23
N ALA A 86 13.43 -13.89 13.01
CA ALA A 86 13.54 -15.06 13.89
C ALA A 86 14.98 -15.60 13.93
N LYS A 87 15.66 -15.66 12.79
CA LYS A 87 17.06 -16.08 12.69
C LYS A 87 17.98 -15.13 13.44
N VAL A 88 17.88 -13.83 13.20
CA VAL A 88 18.67 -12.79 13.89
C VAL A 88 18.42 -12.83 15.40
N LYS A 89 17.17 -12.96 15.84
CA LYS A 89 16.86 -13.12 17.28
C LYS A 89 17.53 -14.35 17.88
N LYS A 90 17.56 -15.48 17.17
CA LYS A 90 18.25 -16.69 17.62
C LYS A 90 19.76 -16.49 17.70
N GLU A 91 20.36 -15.85 16.69
CA GLU A 91 21.77 -15.51 16.68
C GLU A 91 22.14 -14.60 17.86
N ILE A 92 21.36 -13.54 18.10
CA ILE A 92 21.51 -12.66 19.27
C ILE A 92 21.40 -13.46 20.56
N ALA A 93 20.40 -14.33 20.72
CA ALA A 93 20.24 -15.13 21.93
C ALA A 93 21.44 -16.07 22.16
N THR A 94 22.00 -16.67 21.11
CA THR A 94 23.21 -17.50 21.21
C THR A 94 24.45 -16.68 21.57
N ALA A 95 24.64 -15.50 20.96
CA ALA A 95 25.73 -14.59 21.29
C ALA A 95 25.61 -14.04 22.72
N SER A 96 24.39 -13.77 23.18
CA SER A 96 24.09 -13.33 24.54
C SER A 96 24.26 -14.46 25.57
N LYS A 97 23.89 -15.70 25.25
CA LYS A 97 24.17 -16.83 26.17
C LYS A 97 25.68 -17.01 26.41
N ASN A 98 26.48 -16.78 25.36
CA ASN A 98 27.95 -16.74 25.49
C ASN A 98 28.45 -15.48 26.22
N SER A 99 27.65 -14.40 26.28
CA SER A 99 27.98 -13.17 27.03
C SER A 99 27.70 -13.28 28.52
N GLU A 100 26.58 -13.88 28.91
CA GLU A 100 26.22 -14.00 30.31
C GLU A 100 27.23 -14.82 31.10
N GLY A 101 27.80 -15.86 30.48
CA GLY A 101 28.85 -16.68 31.10
C GLY A 101 30.10 -15.89 31.51
N ILE A 102 30.40 -14.77 30.84
CA ILE A 102 31.57 -13.95 31.18
C ILE A 102 31.26 -12.85 32.21
N LYS A 103 29.97 -12.59 32.50
CA LYS A 103 29.57 -11.50 33.41
C LYS A 103 30.29 -11.54 34.77
N PRO A 104 30.45 -12.70 35.44
CA PRO A 104 31.21 -12.76 36.71
C PRO A 104 32.67 -12.32 36.56
N VAL A 105 33.31 -12.63 35.42
CA VAL A 105 34.70 -12.22 35.13
C VAL A 105 34.76 -10.71 34.93
N VAL A 106 33.79 -10.12 34.24
CA VAL A 106 33.73 -8.67 34.01
C VAL A 106 33.50 -7.92 35.31
N VAL A 107 32.59 -8.38 36.17
CA VAL A 107 32.35 -7.80 37.50
C VAL A 107 33.64 -7.79 38.32
N LYS A 108 34.39 -8.89 38.30
CA LYS A 108 35.69 -8.97 38.97
C LYS A 108 36.70 -7.97 38.39
N ALA A 109 36.81 -7.88 37.06
CA ALA A 109 37.73 -6.95 36.40
C ALA A 109 37.40 -5.47 36.70
N VAL A 110 36.11 -5.12 36.75
CA VAL A 110 35.64 -3.79 37.17
C VAL A 110 36.06 -3.49 38.61
N ALA A 111 35.84 -4.43 39.54
CA ALA A 111 36.21 -4.26 40.94
C ALA A 111 37.73 -4.09 41.12
N ASP A 112 38.52 -4.91 40.42
CA ASP A 112 39.98 -4.83 40.44
C ASP A 112 40.46 -3.47 39.87
N LEU A 113 39.82 -2.97 38.82
CA LEU A 113 40.13 -1.66 38.23
C LEU A 113 39.82 -0.50 39.19
N LYS A 114 38.63 -0.52 39.82
CA LYS A 114 38.25 0.50 40.82
C LYS A 114 39.26 0.55 41.97
N ALA A 115 39.64 -0.61 42.50
CA ALA A 115 40.63 -0.69 43.57
C ALA A 115 41.99 -0.15 43.15
N ARG A 116 42.42 -0.34 41.89
CA ARG A 116 43.66 0.23 41.38
C ARG A 116 43.59 1.75 41.26
N ILE A 117 42.53 2.28 40.68
CA ILE A 117 42.29 3.72 40.55
C ILE A 117 42.37 4.43 41.92
N GLU A 118 41.84 3.80 42.96
CA GLU A 118 41.84 4.34 44.33
C GLU A 118 43.22 4.31 45.00
N ASN A 119 44.10 3.36 44.62
CA ASN A 119 45.41 3.14 45.25
C ASN A 119 46.59 3.71 44.45
N GLU A 120 46.37 4.22 43.25
CA GLU A 120 47.39 4.79 42.36
C GLU A 120 47.51 6.33 42.49
N ILE A 121 48.35 6.92 41.66
CA ILE A 121 48.60 8.37 41.64
C ILE A 121 47.28 9.13 41.44
N PRO A 122 46.97 10.16 42.26
CA PRO A 122 45.70 10.87 42.22
C PRO A 122 45.60 11.79 41.00
N PHE A 123 45.33 11.19 39.84
CA PHE A 123 45.02 11.88 38.59
C PHE A 123 43.61 11.55 38.15
N LYS A 124 42.73 12.57 38.15
CA LYS A 124 41.33 12.47 37.71
C LYS A 124 40.57 11.27 38.30
N THR A 125 40.92 10.85 39.52
CA THR A 125 40.39 9.64 40.17
C THR A 125 38.86 9.61 40.20
N SER A 126 38.21 10.74 40.48
CA SER A 126 36.75 10.86 40.50
C SER A 126 36.10 10.63 39.12
N GLU A 127 36.66 11.23 38.07
CA GLU A 127 36.18 11.08 36.68
C GLU A 127 36.34 9.62 36.22
N ARG A 128 37.51 9.03 36.48
CA ARG A 128 37.81 7.63 36.14
C ARG A 128 36.90 6.64 36.88
N LEU A 129 36.69 6.85 38.19
CA LEU A 129 35.83 5.99 38.99
C LEU A 129 34.37 6.10 38.54
N ALA A 130 33.92 7.30 38.16
CA ALA A 130 32.59 7.52 37.60
C ALA A 130 32.42 6.78 36.26
N ASP A 131 33.42 6.81 35.38
CA ASP A 131 33.39 6.09 34.11
C ASP A 131 33.31 4.57 34.28
N VAL A 132 34.15 4.00 35.13
CA VAL A 132 34.13 2.56 35.41
C VAL A 132 32.81 2.14 36.07
N THR A 133 32.26 2.97 36.95
CA THR A 133 30.94 2.75 37.56
C THR A 133 29.81 2.84 36.55
N ARG A 134 29.89 3.76 35.60
CA ARG A 134 28.92 3.87 34.49
C ARG A 134 28.93 2.60 33.63
N ILE A 135 30.11 2.04 33.32
CA ILE A 135 30.22 0.79 32.56
C ILE A 135 29.55 -0.36 33.32
N GLU A 136 29.79 -0.47 34.62
CA GLU A 136 29.16 -1.48 35.49
C GLU A 136 27.63 -1.34 35.52
N GLN A 137 27.13 -0.12 35.70
CA GLN A 137 25.70 0.16 35.72
C GLN A 137 25.03 -0.19 34.39
N GLN A 138 25.62 0.26 33.26
CA GLN A 138 25.11 -0.05 31.92
C GLN A 138 25.07 -1.56 31.65
N MET A 139 26.05 -2.32 32.15
CA MET A 139 26.04 -3.79 32.04
C MET A 139 24.96 -4.42 32.92
N ASN A 140 24.76 -3.93 34.13
CA ASN A 140 23.78 -4.46 35.08
C ASN A 140 22.32 -4.17 34.67
N GLU A 141 22.07 -3.01 34.06
CA GLU A 141 20.78 -2.62 33.48
C GLU A 141 20.50 -3.29 32.12
N GLY A 142 21.48 -4.03 31.57
CA GLY A 142 21.35 -4.71 30.28
C GLY A 142 21.44 -3.78 29.07
N LEU A 143 21.90 -2.53 29.26
CA LEU A 143 22.10 -1.55 28.19
C LEU A 143 23.29 -1.90 27.29
N ILE A 144 24.28 -2.61 27.83
CA ILE A 144 25.43 -3.15 27.09
C ILE A 144 25.65 -4.63 27.41
N THR A 145 26.19 -5.40 26.47
CA THR A 145 26.54 -6.79 26.72
C THR A 145 27.79 -6.89 27.60
N PRO A 146 27.97 -7.97 28.38
CA PRO A 146 29.19 -8.23 29.12
C PRO A 146 30.48 -8.15 28.29
N GLN A 147 30.49 -8.57 27.02
CA GLN A 147 31.70 -8.44 26.19
C GLN A 147 32.04 -6.97 25.89
N LYS A 148 31.01 -6.17 25.62
CA LYS A 148 31.18 -4.74 25.38
C LYS A 148 31.68 -4.02 26.63
N ALA A 149 31.13 -4.39 27.80
CA ALA A 149 31.63 -3.91 29.09
C ALA A 149 33.10 -4.29 29.30
N LEU A 150 33.49 -5.55 29.05
CA LEU A 150 34.89 -5.99 29.16
C LEU A 150 35.84 -5.19 28.26
N ALA A 151 35.44 -4.96 26.99
CA ALA A 151 36.25 -4.16 26.07
C ALA A 151 36.40 -2.70 26.54
N GLN A 152 35.35 -2.10 27.10
CA GLN A 152 35.41 -0.76 27.65
C GLN A 152 36.30 -0.69 28.89
N VAL A 153 36.19 -1.65 29.80
CA VAL A 153 37.06 -1.78 30.99
C VAL A 153 38.53 -1.92 30.58
N TRP A 154 38.82 -2.72 29.56
CA TRP A 154 40.18 -2.87 29.02
C TRP A 154 40.72 -1.55 28.43
N ASN A 155 39.89 -0.81 27.68
CA ASN A 155 40.28 0.49 27.15
C ASN A 155 40.58 1.47 28.28
N SER A 156 39.73 1.52 29.31
CA SER A 156 39.99 2.33 30.51
C SER A 156 41.32 1.96 31.15
N TYR A 157 41.60 0.68 31.35
CA TYR A 157 42.87 0.18 31.90
C TYR A 157 44.09 0.54 31.03
N ALA A 158 43.97 0.39 29.71
CA ALA A 158 45.04 0.72 28.77
C ALA A 158 45.36 2.22 28.76
N ASP A 159 44.36 3.07 28.98
CA ASP A 159 44.57 4.50 29.13
C ASP A 159 45.33 4.82 30.44
N GLU A 160 45.11 4.07 31.53
CA GLU A 160 45.88 4.25 32.79
C GLU A 160 47.37 4.01 32.59
N ILE A 161 47.73 3.00 31.78
CA ILE A 161 49.14 2.65 31.52
C ILE A 161 49.84 3.70 30.63
N ARG A 162 49.08 4.43 29.80
CA ARG A 162 49.64 5.43 28.87
C ARG A 162 49.88 6.80 29.51
N MET A 163 49.30 7.05 30.69
CA MET A 163 49.44 8.31 31.43
C MET A 163 50.67 8.29 32.34
#